data_AF-A0A258LG23-F1
#
_entry.id   AF-A0A258LG23-F1
#
_cell.length_a   1.000
_cell.length_b   1.000
_cell.length_c   1.000
_cell.angle_alpha   90.00
_cell.angle_beta   90.00
_cell.angle_gamma   90.00
#
_symmetry.space_group_name_H-M   'P 1'
#
loop_
_entity.id
_entity.type
_entity.pdbx_description
1 polymer ?
#
loop_
_entity_poly.entity_id
_entity_poly.type
_entity_poly.pdbx_seq_one_letter_code
_entity_poly.pdbx_strand_id
1 'polypeptide(L)'
;MQGNLTQIIQQYKTDKESVYNTWFINNEERLKAFRSIRRGVMQVVDDIKCQRFPNDFKGSSLEFVLSCITEQKQVFEGASHPFYWKPKLRIPDIYENETNKQAFGQFLENCLNAKTEEQIIRQIIVLDNKKIKGLGPAVASILYFLHPTIIPPFNTAIINGFNFLFKDKKKLGSWS
;
A
#
# COMPACT_ATOMS: atom_id res chain seq x y z
N MET A 1 28.94 -7.22 13.22
CA MET A 1 27.66 -7.00 12.50
C MET A 1 27.85 -6.11 11.26
N GLN A 2 28.54 -4.96 11.34
CA GLN A 2 28.77 -4.07 10.18
C GLN A 2 29.51 -4.72 8.99
N GLY A 3 30.58 -5.50 9.21
CA GLY A 3 31.31 -6.16 8.11
C GLY A 3 30.51 -7.21 7.34
N ASN A 4 29.46 -7.78 7.97
CA ASN A 4 28.59 -8.79 7.37
C ASN A 4 27.45 -8.15 6.55
N LEU A 5 26.95 -6.98 6.97
CA LEU A 5 25.86 -6.27 6.29
C LEU A 5 26.27 -5.79 4.88
N THR A 6 27.46 -5.23 4.73
CA THR A 6 27.95 -4.77 3.42
C THR A 6 28.06 -5.92 2.41
N GLN A 7 28.51 -7.09 2.87
CA GLN A 7 28.58 -8.29 2.04
C GLN A 7 27.19 -8.80 1.64
N ILE A 8 26.23 -8.83 2.58
CA ILE A 8 24.83 -9.19 2.28
C ILE A 8 24.23 -8.24 1.25
N ILE A 9 24.42 -6.93 1.42
CA ILE A 9 23.92 -5.93 0.47
C ILE A 9 24.54 -6.16 -0.91
N GLN A 10 25.85 -6.42 -0.97
CA GLN A 10 26.53 -6.67 -2.23
C GLN A 10 26.00 -7.94 -2.91
N GLN A 11 25.84 -9.03 -2.17
CA GLN A 11 25.28 -10.29 -2.67
C GLN A 11 23.86 -10.09 -3.22
N TYR A 12 23.01 -9.39 -2.47
CA TYR A 12 21.65 -9.04 -2.89
C TYR A 12 21.64 -8.23 -4.19
N LYS A 13 22.54 -7.25 -4.35
CA LYS A 13 22.63 -6.46 -5.59
C LYS A 13 23.20 -7.23 -6.78
N THR A 14 24.10 -8.19 -6.55
CA THR A 14 24.73 -8.98 -7.63
C THR A 14 23.84 -10.13 -8.12
N ASP A 15 22.93 -10.61 -7.27
CA ASP A 15 21.98 -11.66 -7.63
C ASP A 15 20.93 -11.11 -8.61
N LYS A 16 20.91 -11.65 -9.83
CA LYS A 16 20.00 -11.22 -10.91
C LYS A 16 18.54 -11.54 -10.62
N GLU A 17 18.27 -12.57 -9.83
CA GLU A 17 16.91 -13.00 -9.46
C GLU A 17 16.38 -12.23 -8.24
N SER A 18 17.24 -11.45 -7.59
CA SER A 18 16.85 -10.65 -6.43
C SER A 18 15.81 -9.58 -6.80
N VAL A 19 14.97 -9.23 -5.82
CA VAL A 19 14.01 -8.12 -5.93
C VAL A 19 14.70 -6.78 -6.27
N TYR A 20 15.98 -6.61 -5.93
CA TYR A 20 16.75 -5.44 -6.34
C TYR A 20 16.76 -5.30 -7.87
N ASN A 21 17.14 -6.36 -8.57
CA ASN A 21 17.26 -6.36 -10.03
C ASN A 21 15.93 -6.59 -10.75
N THR A 22 15.03 -7.40 -10.19
CA THR A 22 13.76 -7.74 -10.85
C THR A 22 12.66 -6.71 -10.61
N TRP A 23 12.78 -5.86 -9.58
CA TRP A 23 11.77 -4.85 -9.25
C TRP A 23 12.32 -3.42 -9.14
N PHE A 24 13.37 -3.20 -8.34
CA PHE A 24 13.79 -1.83 -8.01
C PHE A 24 14.60 -1.13 -9.11
N ILE A 25 15.31 -1.87 -9.96
CA ILE A 25 16.13 -1.30 -11.04
C ILE A 25 15.39 -1.31 -12.37
N ASN A 26 15.27 -0.11 -12.99
CA ASN A 26 14.84 0.15 -14.37
C ASN A 26 13.79 -0.82 -14.97
N ASN A 27 12.72 -1.08 -14.22
CA ASN A 27 11.64 -1.95 -14.66
C ASN A 27 10.50 -1.12 -15.27
N GLU A 28 10.30 -1.22 -16.59
CA GLU A 28 9.22 -0.53 -17.30
C GLU A 28 7.82 -1.00 -16.87
N GLU A 29 7.67 -2.29 -16.55
CA GLU A 29 6.41 -2.86 -16.07
C GLU A 29 6.04 -2.26 -14.71
N ARG A 30 7.02 -2.11 -13.82
CA ARG A 30 6.85 -1.37 -12.56
C ARG A 30 6.34 0.04 -12.84
N LEU A 31 6.99 0.81 -13.71
CA LEU A 31 6.53 2.18 -14.04
C LEU A 31 5.13 2.22 -14.68
N LYS A 32 4.74 1.20 -15.45
CA LYS A 32 3.36 1.04 -15.94
C LYS A 32 2.39 0.78 -14.78
N ALA A 33 2.71 -0.13 -13.87
CA ALA A 33 1.90 -0.42 -12.68
C ALA A 33 1.68 0.84 -11.83
N PHE A 34 2.73 1.62 -11.57
CA PHE A 34 2.64 2.89 -10.84
C PHE A 34 1.66 3.87 -11.50
N ARG A 35 1.73 4.04 -12.82
CA ARG A 35 0.81 4.91 -13.56
C ARG A 35 -0.62 4.39 -13.51
N SER A 36 -0.82 3.09 -13.71
CA SER A 36 -2.14 2.46 -13.67
C SER A 36 -2.79 2.57 -12.29
N ILE A 37 -2.04 2.29 -11.22
CA ILE A 37 -2.51 2.40 -9.84
C ILE A 37 -2.84 3.85 -9.49
N ARG A 38 -1.98 4.82 -9.85
CA ARG A 38 -2.26 6.24 -9.61
C ARG A 38 -3.57 6.67 -10.27
N ARG A 39 -3.82 6.28 -11.53
CA ARG A 39 -5.09 6.58 -12.22
C ARG A 39 -6.28 5.86 -11.57
N GLY A 40 -6.11 4.60 -11.19
CA GLY A 40 -7.16 3.86 -10.48
C GLY A 40 -7.54 4.53 -9.15
N VAL A 41 -6.56 5.05 -8.40
CA VAL A 41 -6.83 5.81 -7.17
C VAL A 41 -7.58 7.11 -7.46
N MET A 42 -7.26 7.82 -8.55
CA MET A 42 -8.06 8.99 -8.98
C MET A 42 -9.51 8.59 -9.25
N GLN A 43 -9.74 7.46 -9.92
CA GLN A 43 -11.09 6.94 -10.15
C GLN A 43 -11.83 6.61 -8.84
N VAL A 44 -11.14 6.02 -7.85
CA VAL A 44 -11.72 5.76 -6.52
C VAL A 44 -12.19 7.06 -5.86
N VAL A 45 -11.36 8.10 -5.91
CA VAL A 45 -11.71 9.43 -5.39
C VAL A 45 -12.94 9.99 -6.10
N ASP A 46 -12.96 9.95 -7.43
CA ASP A 46 -14.07 10.47 -8.24
C ASP A 46 -15.38 9.70 -8.00
N ASP A 47 -15.30 8.38 -7.84
CA ASP A 47 -16.46 7.56 -7.54
C ASP A 47 -17.03 7.87 -6.16
N ILE A 48 -16.18 8.08 -5.14
CA ILE A 48 -16.62 8.44 -3.79
C ILE A 48 -17.27 9.84 -3.78
N LYS A 49 -16.65 10.82 -4.45
CA LYS A 49 -17.16 12.19 -4.54
C LYS A 49 -18.50 12.28 -5.28
N CYS A 50 -18.63 11.52 -6.37
CA CYS A 50 -19.85 11.50 -7.17
C CYS A 50 -20.90 10.50 -6.62
N GLN A 51 -20.69 9.92 -5.43
CA GLN A 51 -21.59 8.93 -4.83
C GLN A 51 -21.85 7.70 -5.72
N ARG A 52 -20.90 7.35 -6.58
CA ARG A 52 -20.91 6.18 -7.47
C ARG A 52 -20.10 5.00 -6.90
N PHE A 53 -19.35 5.20 -5.83
CA PHE A 53 -18.57 4.13 -5.20
C PHE A 53 -19.51 3.10 -4.56
N PRO A 54 -19.40 1.81 -4.95
CA PRO A 54 -20.35 0.78 -4.55
C PRO A 54 -20.20 0.40 -3.07
N ASN A 55 -21.18 -0.34 -2.56
CA ASN A 55 -21.17 -0.91 -1.20
C ASN A 55 -20.56 -2.32 -1.13
N ASP A 56 -20.01 -2.82 -2.24
CA ASP A 56 -19.27 -4.07 -2.29
C ASP A 56 -17.88 -3.83 -2.90
N PHE A 57 -16.91 -4.65 -2.50
CA PHE A 57 -15.58 -4.64 -3.07
C PHE A 57 -15.61 -5.03 -4.54
N LYS A 58 -16.36 -6.08 -4.89
CA LYS A 58 -16.44 -6.58 -6.26
C LYS A 58 -17.12 -5.57 -7.18
N GLY A 59 -16.49 -5.28 -8.32
CA GLY A 59 -16.91 -4.26 -9.27
C GLY A 59 -16.55 -2.82 -8.86
N SER A 60 -15.88 -2.62 -7.72
CA SER A 60 -15.44 -1.28 -7.30
C SER A 60 -14.16 -0.85 -8.01
N SER A 61 -13.96 0.47 -8.17
CA SER A 61 -12.68 1.02 -8.62
C SER A 61 -11.52 0.65 -7.68
N LEU A 62 -11.79 0.39 -6.39
CA LEU A 62 -10.78 -0.09 -5.45
C LEU A 62 -10.35 -1.54 -5.72
N GLU A 63 -11.25 -2.39 -6.22
CA GLU A 63 -10.88 -3.75 -6.65
C GLU A 63 -9.84 -3.71 -7.77
N PHE A 64 -10.04 -2.85 -8.76
CA PHE A 64 -9.03 -2.66 -9.81
C PHE A 64 -7.67 -2.25 -9.23
N VAL A 65 -7.64 -1.24 -8.35
CA VAL A 65 -6.40 -0.76 -7.72
C VAL A 65 -5.68 -1.89 -6.99
N LEU A 66 -6.41 -2.62 -6.13
CA LEU A 66 -5.83 -3.70 -5.34
C LEU A 66 -5.42 -4.90 -6.21
N SER A 67 -6.19 -5.22 -7.26
CA SER A 67 -5.81 -6.25 -8.24
C SER A 67 -4.45 -5.93 -8.87
N CYS A 68 -4.29 -4.71 -9.41
CA CYS A 68 -3.03 -4.27 -10.00
C CYS A 68 -1.86 -4.32 -9.02
N ILE A 69 -2.08 -3.98 -7.74
CA ILE A 69 -1.05 -4.09 -6.69
C ILE A 69 -0.65 -5.55 -6.48
N THR A 70 -1.62 -6.46 -6.37
CA THR A 70 -1.37 -7.87 -6.06
C THR A 70 -0.75 -8.66 -7.22
N GLU A 71 -0.89 -8.15 -8.45
CA GLU A 71 -0.19 -8.68 -9.62
C GLU A 71 1.34 -8.47 -9.54
N GLN A 72 1.82 -7.53 -8.72
CA GLN A 72 3.24 -7.23 -8.54
C GLN A 72 3.91 -8.22 -7.58
N LYS A 73 3.91 -9.51 -7.96
CA LYS A 73 4.31 -10.64 -7.10
C LYS A 73 5.74 -10.55 -6.57
N GLN A 74 6.63 -9.84 -7.25
CA GLN A 74 8.01 -9.65 -6.81
C GLN A 74 8.12 -9.05 -5.39
N VAL A 75 7.16 -8.21 -5.00
CA VAL A 75 7.15 -7.54 -3.68
C VAL A 75 5.87 -7.78 -2.91
N PHE A 76 4.74 -7.92 -3.61
CA PHE A 76 3.40 -7.96 -3.06
C PHE A 76 2.77 -9.35 -3.15
N GLU A 77 3.58 -10.40 -3.27
CA GLU A 77 3.09 -11.78 -3.12
C GLU A 77 2.38 -11.96 -1.77
N GLY A 78 1.16 -12.50 -1.81
CA GLY A 78 0.31 -12.65 -0.64
C GLY A 78 -0.33 -11.35 -0.13
N ALA A 79 -0.06 -10.19 -0.73
CA ALA A 79 -0.79 -8.95 -0.43
C ALA A 79 -2.27 -9.06 -0.80
N SER A 80 -2.65 -10.04 -1.63
CA SER A 80 -4.04 -10.37 -1.96
C SER A 80 -4.79 -11.02 -0.79
N HIS A 81 -4.11 -11.73 0.12
CA HIS A 81 -4.78 -12.44 1.20
C HIS A 81 -5.65 -11.54 2.11
N PRO A 82 -5.19 -10.34 2.51
CA PRO A 82 -6.02 -9.37 3.22
C PRO A 82 -7.27 -8.89 2.46
N PHE A 83 -7.24 -8.90 1.13
CA PHE A 83 -8.28 -8.28 0.28
C PHE A 83 -9.25 -9.28 -0.35
N TYR A 84 -8.78 -10.48 -0.70
CA TYR A 84 -9.56 -11.46 -1.48
C TYR A 84 -10.23 -12.56 -0.66
N TRP A 85 -9.97 -12.72 0.66
CA TRP A 85 -10.54 -13.87 1.40
C TRP A 85 -10.96 -13.67 2.87
N LYS A 86 -12.26 -13.42 3.07
CA LYS A 86 -13.29 -14.29 3.72
C LYS A 86 -14.65 -13.59 3.53
N PRO A 87 -15.69 -14.20 2.93
CA PRO A 87 -16.91 -13.51 2.47
C PRO A 87 -17.80 -12.82 3.53
N LYS A 88 -17.37 -12.69 4.80
CA LYS A 88 -18.14 -12.04 5.89
C LYS A 88 -17.31 -11.37 6.99
N LEU A 89 -15.97 -11.31 6.90
CA LEU A 89 -15.16 -11.03 8.11
C LEU A 89 -14.25 -9.80 8.08
N ARG A 90 -14.01 -9.16 6.93
CA ARG A 90 -13.17 -7.94 6.83
C ARG A 90 -13.50 -7.07 5.61
N ILE A 91 -14.78 -6.83 5.34
CA ILE A 91 -15.13 -5.72 4.44
C ILE A 91 -14.67 -4.45 5.17
N PRO A 92 -13.77 -3.62 4.61
CA PRO A 92 -13.38 -2.39 5.30
C PRO A 92 -14.62 -1.53 5.55
N ASP A 93 -14.70 -0.87 6.71
CA ASP A 93 -15.91 -0.16 7.13
C ASP A 93 -16.37 0.92 6.11
N ILE A 94 -15.52 1.30 5.14
CA ILE A 94 -15.83 2.23 4.05
C ILE A 94 -16.99 1.77 3.15
N TYR A 95 -17.30 0.47 3.10
CA TYR A 95 -18.40 -0.06 2.29
C TYR A 95 -19.74 -0.04 3.03
N GLU A 96 -19.70 0.00 4.37
CA GLU A 96 -20.89 -0.04 5.23
C GLU A 96 -21.20 1.33 5.87
N ASN A 97 -20.22 2.22 5.93
CA ASN A 97 -20.33 3.52 6.59
C ASN A 97 -19.94 4.66 5.65
N GLU A 98 -20.91 5.50 5.29
CA GLU A 98 -20.73 6.61 4.35
C GLU A 98 -19.74 7.66 4.87
N THR A 99 -19.69 7.92 6.19
CA THR A 99 -18.70 8.84 6.76
C THR A 99 -17.28 8.31 6.60
N ASN A 100 -17.07 7.01 6.80
CA ASN A 100 -15.78 6.36 6.59
C ASN A 100 -15.40 6.34 5.10
N LYS A 101 -16.38 6.13 4.22
CA LYS A 101 -16.21 6.20 2.76
C LYS A 101 -15.71 7.57 2.33
N GLN A 102 -16.38 8.64 2.77
CA GLN A 102 -15.98 10.02 2.45
C GLN A 102 -14.63 10.38 3.06
N ALA A 103 -14.36 9.97 4.30
CA ALA A 103 -13.05 10.18 4.94
C ALA A 103 -11.91 9.49 4.17
N PHE A 104 -12.15 8.28 3.66
CA PHE A 104 -11.19 7.55 2.84
C PHE A 104 -10.96 8.23 1.48
N GLY A 105 -12.02 8.63 0.79
CA GLY A 105 -11.91 9.38 -0.47
C GLY A 105 -11.13 10.68 -0.30
N GLN A 106 -11.42 11.46 0.75
CA GLN A 106 -10.69 12.69 1.04
C GLN A 106 -9.21 12.42 1.37
N PHE A 107 -8.92 11.35 2.12
CA PHE A 107 -7.55 10.92 2.39
C PHE A 107 -6.79 10.62 1.10
N LEU A 108 -7.38 9.80 0.20
CA LEU A 108 -6.76 9.44 -1.07
C LEU A 108 -6.48 10.67 -1.95
N GLU A 109 -7.44 11.59 -2.02
CA GLU A 109 -7.26 12.85 -2.75
C GLU A 109 -6.12 13.69 -2.18
N ASN A 110 -6.08 13.85 -0.86
CA ASN A 110 -5.02 14.62 -0.21
C ASN A 110 -3.65 13.97 -0.43
N CYS A 111 -3.58 12.64 -0.38
CA CYS A 111 -2.35 11.91 -0.70
C CYS A 111 -1.98 12.06 -2.18
N LEU A 112 -2.90 12.01 -3.13
CA LEU A 112 -2.60 12.24 -4.56
C LEU A 112 -1.94 13.60 -4.82
N ASN A 113 -2.34 14.61 -4.05
CA ASN A 113 -1.89 16.00 -4.17
C ASN A 113 -0.72 16.36 -3.24
N ALA A 114 -0.36 15.48 -2.30
CA ALA A 114 0.76 15.70 -1.39
C ALA A 114 2.08 15.74 -2.17
N LYS A 115 2.99 16.63 -1.75
CA LYS A 115 4.31 16.83 -2.34
C LYS A 115 5.43 16.67 -1.32
N THR A 116 5.10 16.61 -0.03
CA THR A 116 6.07 16.48 1.05
C THR A 116 5.71 15.33 1.97
N GLU A 117 6.72 14.83 2.69
CA GLU A 117 6.57 13.75 3.66
C GLU A 117 5.61 14.14 4.79
N GLU A 118 5.72 15.37 5.30
CA GLU A 118 4.88 15.86 6.40
C GLU A 118 3.40 15.88 6.04
N GLN A 119 3.07 16.20 4.79
CA GLN A 119 1.70 16.16 4.30
C GLN A 119 1.14 14.74 4.32
N ILE A 120 1.92 13.75 3.87
CA ILE A 120 1.53 12.34 3.85
C ILE A 120 1.34 11.82 5.28
N ILE A 121 2.32 12.06 6.16
CA ILE A 121 2.25 11.66 7.57
C ILE A 121 1.02 12.26 8.24
N ARG A 122 0.73 13.55 8.00
CA ARG A 122 -0.48 14.20 8.53
C ARG A 122 -1.75 13.49 8.06
N GLN A 123 -1.84 13.12 6.78
CA GLN A 123 -3.01 12.38 6.28
C GLN A 123 -3.14 11.00 6.92
N ILE A 124 -2.02 10.28 7.11
CA ILE A 124 -2.02 8.97 7.78
C ILE A 124 -2.56 9.10 9.22
N ILE A 125 -2.09 10.10 9.97
CA ILE A 125 -2.54 10.35 11.35
C ILE A 125 -4.04 10.69 11.37
N VAL A 126 -4.51 11.55 10.46
CA VAL A 126 -5.93 11.91 10.36
C VAL A 126 -6.80 10.68 10.07
N LEU A 127 -6.37 9.80 9.16
CA LEU A 127 -7.10 8.59 8.83
C LEU A 127 -7.06 7.57 9.98
N ASP A 128 -5.92 7.35 10.62
CA ASP A 128 -5.80 6.40 11.74
C ASP A 128 -6.69 6.82 12.92
N ASN A 129 -6.84 8.12 13.17
CA ASN A 129 -7.75 8.65 14.19
C ASN A 129 -9.24 8.35 13.90
N LYS A 130 -9.62 8.05 12.66
CA LYS A 130 -10.97 7.59 12.32
C LYS A 130 -11.23 6.14 12.71
N LYS A 131 -10.17 5.37 13.04
CA LYS A 131 -10.24 3.97 13.48
C LYS A 131 -11.06 3.07 12.54
N ILE A 132 -10.95 3.32 11.23
CA ILE A 132 -11.60 2.54 10.17
C ILE A 132 -10.99 1.14 10.15
N LYS A 133 -11.80 0.11 10.37
CA LYS A 133 -11.31 -1.26 10.42
C LYS A 133 -11.01 -1.79 9.03
N GLY A 134 -10.00 -2.66 8.93
CA GLY A 134 -9.69 -3.42 7.71
C GLY A 134 -8.94 -2.66 6.61
N LEU A 135 -8.60 -1.39 6.81
CA LEU A 135 -8.06 -0.53 5.74
C LEU A 135 -6.53 -0.36 5.75
N GLY A 136 -5.87 -0.65 6.87
CA GLY A 136 -4.44 -0.35 7.10
C GLY A 136 -3.48 -0.88 6.02
N PRO A 137 -3.43 -2.20 5.74
CA PRO A 137 -2.57 -2.75 4.70
C PRO A 137 -2.88 -2.22 3.29
N ALA A 138 -4.15 -1.95 2.97
CA ALA A 138 -4.55 -1.39 1.67
C ALA A 138 -3.96 0.01 1.49
N VAL A 139 -4.16 0.86 2.49
CA VAL A 139 -3.65 2.24 2.48
C VAL A 139 -2.14 2.26 2.39
N ALA A 140 -1.43 1.46 3.17
CA ALA A 140 0.02 1.40 3.12
C ALA A 140 0.54 1.02 1.72
N SER A 141 -0.10 0.03 1.07
CA SER A 141 0.29 -0.40 -0.27
C SER A 141 0.00 0.69 -1.30
N ILE A 142 -1.18 1.30 -1.26
CA ILE A 142 -1.54 2.41 -2.14
C ILE A 142 -0.54 3.57 -1.99
N LEU A 143 -0.20 3.92 -0.76
CA LEU A 143 0.75 5.01 -0.47
C LEU A 143 2.13 4.78 -1.07
N TYR A 144 2.65 3.55 -1.04
CA TYR A 144 3.91 3.22 -1.74
C TYR A 144 3.82 3.52 -3.24
N PHE A 145 2.70 3.21 -3.90
CA PHE A 145 2.52 3.48 -5.33
C PHE A 145 2.26 4.95 -5.64
N LEU A 146 1.74 5.73 -4.69
CA LEU A 146 1.58 7.17 -4.84
C LEU A 146 2.88 7.94 -4.55
N HIS A 147 3.66 7.50 -3.56
CA HIS A 147 4.83 8.19 -3.01
C HIS A 147 6.01 7.23 -2.75
N PRO A 148 6.57 6.57 -3.79
CA PRO A 148 7.58 5.51 -3.62
C PRO A 148 8.91 5.98 -3.05
N THR A 149 9.18 7.28 -3.04
CA THR A 149 10.41 7.87 -2.49
C THR A 149 10.29 8.20 -1.00
N ILE A 150 9.08 8.18 -0.45
CA ILE A 150 8.78 8.54 0.94
C ILE A 150 8.31 7.31 1.71
N ILE A 151 7.37 6.55 1.12
CA ILE A 151 6.82 5.35 1.72
C ILE A 151 7.50 4.14 1.08
N PRO A 152 8.23 3.30 1.81
CA PRO A 152 8.81 2.09 1.26
C PRO A 152 7.72 1.03 1.04
N PRO A 153 7.94 0.05 0.14
CA PRO A 153 7.07 -1.11 0.10
C PRO A 153 7.27 -1.92 1.39
N PHE A 154 6.26 -2.70 1.75
CA PHE A 154 6.29 -3.51 2.96
C PHE A 154 5.65 -4.86 2.69
N ASN A 155 6.16 -5.88 3.36
CA ASN A 155 5.59 -7.21 3.46
C ASN A 155 6.10 -7.85 4.75
N THR A 156 5.63 -9.06 5.06
CA THR A 156 6.00 -9.77 6.28
C THR A 156 7.52 -9.96 6.40
N ALA A 157 8.21 -10.30 5.31
CA ALA A 157 9.66 -10.49 5.31
C ALA A 157 10.41 -9.18 5.60
N ILE A 158 9.99 -8.06 4.98
CA ILE A 158 10.57 -6.73 5.20
C ILE A 158 10.41 -6.30 6.66
N ILE A 159 9.21 -6.46 7.24
CA ILE A 159 8.97 -6.10 8.64
C ILE A 159 9.78 -7.00 9.59
N ASN A 160 9.87 -8.30 9.30
CA ASN A 160 10.69 -9.20 10.11
C ASN A 160 12.17 -8.81 10.06
N GLY A 161 12.68 -8.45 8.89
CA GLY A 161 14.04 -7.92 8.72
C GLY A 161 14.25 -6.62 9.50
N PHE A 162 13.31 -5.68 9.42
CA PHE A 162 13.33 -4.44 10.20
C PHE A 162 13.38 -4.71 11.71
N ASN A 163 12.43 -5.51 12.20
CA ASN A 163 12.33 -5.89 13.61
C ASN A 163 13.62 -6.57 14.11
N PHE A 164 14.23 -7.43 13.28
CA PHE A 164 15.48 -8.07 13.60
C PHE A 164 16.65 -7.07 13.70
N LEU A 165 16.78 -6.16 12.74
CA LEU A 165 17.87 -5.18 12.69
C LEU A 165 17.79 -4.15 13.83
N PHE A 166 16.58 -3.69 14.14
CA PHE A 166 16.34 -2.61 15.10
C PHE A 166 15.88 -3.10 16.48
N LYS A 167 15.79 -4.43 16.68
CA LYS A 167 15.26 -5.05 17.91
C LYS A 167 13.86 -4.55 18.29
N ASP A 168 13.00 -4.42 17.28
CA ASP A 168 11.64 -3.90 17.41
C ASP A 168 10.59 -5.02 17.22
N LYS A 169 9.30 -4.72 17.41
CA LYS A 169 8.17 -5.65 17.24
C LYS A 169 7.00 -4.99 16.49
N LYS A 170 7.30 -4.32 15.40
CA LYS A 170 6.30 -3.69 14.52
C LYS A 170 5.44 -4.76 13.84
N LYS A 171 4.16 -4.42 13.63
CA LYS A 171 3.16 -5.27 12.98
C LYS A 171 2.80 -4.73 11.60
N LEU A 172 2.51 -5.63 10.67
CA LEU A 172 2.08 -5.30 9.32
C LEU A 172 0.79 -4.46 9.34
N GLY A 173 0.82 -3.29 8.71
CA GLY A 173 -0.33 -2.38 8.63
C GLY A 173 -0.72 -1.70 9.96
N SER A 174 0.15 -1.71 10.97
CA SER A 174 0.01 -0.91 12.19
C SER A 174 0.69 0.44 12.00
N TRP A 175 -0.06 1.52 12.28
CA TRP A 175 0.46 2.90 12.27
C TRP A 175 0.82 3.41 13.68
N SER A 176 0.53 2.61 14.72
CA SER A 176 0.93 2.81 16.13
C SER A 176 2.22 2.06 16.46
#